data_AF-A0A8G2I158-F1
#
_entry.id   AF-A0A8G2I158-F1
#
_cell.length_a   1.000
_cell.length_b   1.000
_cell.length_c   1.000
_cell.angle_alpha   90.00
_cell.angle_beta   90.00
_cell.angle_gamma   90.00
#
_symmetry.space_group_name_H-M   'P 1'
#
loop_
_entity.id
_entity.type
_entity.pdbx_description
1 polymer ?
#
loop_
_entity_poly.entity_id
_entity_poly.type
_entity_poly.pdbx_seq_one_letter_code
_entity_poly.pdbx_strand_id
1 'polypeptide(L)'
;MLGIPVVRDRVIQQAIKQVIEPSIDRTFSKHSHGFRPNRSTGTALKECASYYEAGYTIAVDCDLKQCFDNINHDKLMYLFERHIKDKAVSTFIRRSLQVGAIDLSGEVAERKIGAPQGGVISPLLCNIYLHELDKELEKRHHRFVRYADDFVIFVKTKRAGERVMDSIKTFIHKTLKLEVNNDKSKVGSPTRLKFLSCLMSKVNGTYRFRPTTEAKRNLKRNLKWLTRRSRPGSFQDIITEINCVTRGWINYFGKGFIKRFLQELEPWLNRRIRQLILKRWKKIKTKYKMLRKYGLDHDSAMRIASSRKKYWCLSSTHEVHRALTTKRLRKWGLLSLTQLAETAYARY
;
A
#
# COMPACT_ATOMS: atom_id res chain seq x y z
N MET A 1 18.48 3.73 0.96
CA MET A 1 19.36 2.55 0.74
C MET A 1 18.93 1.48 1.73
N LEU A 2 18.61 0.26 1.28
CA LEU A 2 18.17 -0.80 2.20
C LEU A 2 19.39 -1.37 2.93
N GLY A 3 19.41 -1.26 4.26
CA GLY A 3 20.43 -1.88 5.10
C GLY A 3 19.99 -3.27 5.51
N ILE A 4 20.33 -4.28 4.71
CA ILE A 4 19.94 -5.68 4.96
C ILE A 4 20.99 -6.32 5.89
N PRO A 5 20.66 -6.66 7.15
CA PRO A 5 21.60 -7.33 8.04
C PRO A 5 21.89 -8.75 7.56
N VAL A 6 23.02 -9.31 7.98
CA VAL A 6 23.34 -10.72 7.76
C VAL A 6 22.31 -11.64 8.43
N VAL A 7 22.17 -12.87 7.93
CA VAL A 7 21.13 -13.82 8.38
C VAL A 7 21.18 -14.03 9.90
N ARG A 8 22.38 -14.23 10.47
CA ARG A 8 22.60 -14.43 11.91
C ARG A 8 22.02 -13.27 12.73
N ASP A 9 22.31 -12.04 12.33
CA ASP A 9 21.86 -10.85 13.04
C ASP A 9 20.34 -10.69 12.94
N ARG A 10 19.73 -11.06 11.80
CA ARG A 10 18.27 -11.08 11.66
C ARG A 10 17.61 -12.09 12.60
N VAL A 11 18.22 -13.27 12.78
CA VAL A 11 17.72 -14.29 13.71
C VAL A 11 17.76 -13.75 15.15
N ILE A 12 18.89 -13.16 15.57
CA ILE A 12 19.03 -12.58 16.91
C ILE A 12 18.04 -11.43 17.12
N GLN A 13 17.95 -10.50 16.15
CA GLN A 13 16.99 -9.39 16.22
C GLN A 13 15.55 -9.88 16.32
N GLN A 14 15.18 -10.92 15.58
CA GLN A 14 13.84 -11.50 15.61
C GLN A 14 13.55 -12.20 16.95
N ALA A 15 14.52 -12.93 17.50
CA ALA A 15 14.39 -13.57 18.82
C ALA A 15 14.17 -12.52 19.93
N ILE A 16 14.98 -11.46 19.93
CA ILE A 16 14.80 -10.33 20.86
C ILE A 16 13.42 -9.72 20.68
N LYS A 17 13.03 -9.41 19.44
CA LYS A 17 11.73 -8.80 19.12
C LYS A 17 10.57 -9.62 19.66
N GLN A 18 10.57 -10.93 19.46
CA GLN A 18 9.48 -11.82 19.92
C GLN A 18 9.28 -11.78 21.44
N VAL A 19 10.36 -11.61 22.21
CA VAL A 19 10.30 -11.53 23.67
C VAL A 19 9.82 -10.16 24.13
N ILE A 20 10.30 -9.08 23.53
CA ILE A 20 10.05 -7.72 24.02
C ILE A 20 8.75 -7.09 23.48
N GLU A 21 8.36 -7.42 22.25
CA GLU A 21 7.22 -6.80 21.56
C GLU A 21 5.90 -6.96 22.34
N PRO A 22 5.55 -8.14 22.91
CA PRO A 22 4.30 -8.30 23.66
C PRO A 22 4.19 -7.41 24.90
N SER A 23 5.31 -7.11 25.56
CA SER A 23 5.35 -6.23 26.75
C SER A 23 5.24 -4.76 26.34
N ILE A 24 6.01 -4.34 25.34
CA ILE A 24 6.07 -2.95 24.88
C ILE A 24 4.76 -2.57 24.16
N ASP A 25 4.20 -3.44 23.33
CA ASP A 25 3.03 -3.12 22.51
C ASP A 25 1.81 -2.72 23.35
N ARG A 26 1.67 -3.28 24.56
CA ARG A 26 0.61 -2.93 25.51
C ARG A 26 0.66 -1.48 25.98
N THR A 27 1.85 -0.87 25.95
CA THR A 27 2.05 0.53 26.35
C THR A 27 1.74 1.52 25.23
N PHE A 28 1.74 1.06 23.96
CA PHE A 28 1.53 1.95 22.83
C PHE A 28 0.10 2.48 22.74
N SER A 29 -0.01 3.71 22.23
CA SER A 29 -1.28 4.40 21.98
C SER A 29 -2.23 3.54 21.16
N LYS A 30 -3.53 3.59 21.49
CA LYS A 30 -4.59 2.89 20.75
C LYS A 30 -4.75 3.42 19.32
N HIS A 31 -4.28 4.64 19.05
CA HIS A 31 -4.34 5.36 17.78
C HIS A 31 -3.11 5.12 16.88
N SER A 32 -2.14 4.32 17.35
CA SER A 32 -1.01 3.84 16.56
C SER A 32 -1.30 2.46 15.99
N HIS A 33 -1.19 2.32 14.68
CA HIS A 33 -1.55 1.09 13.95
C HIS A 33 -0.39 0.44 13.18
N GLY A 34 0.65 1.21 12.85
CA GLY A 34 1.74 0.72 11.99
C GLY A 34 2.62 -0.29 12.73
N PHE A 35 2.98 -1.38 12.06
CA PHE A 35 3.89 -2.42 12.58
C PHE A 35 3.48 -3.04 13.91
N ARG A 36 2.18 -3.13 14.20
CA ARG A 36 1.67 -3.71 15.44
C ARG A 36 0.85 -4.98 15.19
N PRO A 37 0.89 -5.96 16.10
CA PRO A 37 0.05 -7.15 16.00
C PRO A 37 -1.43 -6.75 16.03
N ASN A 38 -2.25 -7.44 15.23
CA ASN A 38 -3.70 -7.21 15.13
C ASN A 38 -4.12 -5.79 14.68
N ARG A 39 -3.19 -4.97 14.19
CA ARG A 39 -3.45 -3.66 13.60
C ARG A 39 -3.11 -3.69 12.11
N SER A 40 -3.88 -2.97 11.32
CA SER A 40 -3.70 -2.89 9.86
C SER A 40 -4.04 -1.51 9.33
N THR A 41 -3.69 -1.25 8.08
CA THR A 41 -4.12 -0.04 7.36
C THR A 41 -5.64 0.12 7.40
N GLY A 42 -6.38 -0.99 7.29
CA GLY A 42 -7.84 -0.98 7.38
C GLY A 42 -8.36 -0.49 8.74
N THR A 43 -7.68 -0.83 9.84
CA THR A 43 -8.06 -0.33 11.17
C THR A 43 -7.79 1.17 11.33
N ALA A 44 -6.65 1.65 10.83
CA ALA A 44 -6.31 3.08 10.85
C ALA A 44 -7.30 3.91 10.01
N LEU A 45 -7.62 3.41 8.81
CA LEU A 45 -8.61 4.04 7.95
C LEU A 45 -9.99 4.08 8.62
N LYS A 46 -10.47 2.98 9.22
CA LYS A 46 -11.76 2.96 9.92
C LYS A 46 -11.84 4.03 11.02
N GLU A 47 -10.77 4.21 11.79
CA GLU A 47 -10.70 5.26 12.81
C GLU A 47 -10.73 6.67 12.18
N CYS A 48 -9.95 6.93 11.13
CA CYS A 48 -10.03 8.17 10.38
C CYS A 48 -11.46 8.50 9.89
N ALA A 49 -12.23 7.49 9.45
CA ALA A 49 -13.62 7.68 9.05
C ALA A 49 -14.51 8.07 10.23
N SER A 50 -14.35 7.44 11.40
CA SER A 50 -15.11 7.79 12.60
C SER A 50 -14.87 9.23 13.08
N TYR A 51 -13.63 9.74 13.00
CA TYR A 51 -13.35 11.14 13.34
C TYR A 51 -14.02 12.12 12.38
N TYR A 52 -14.02 11.78 11.09
CA TYR A 52 -14.69 12.60 10.10
C TYR A 52 -16.22 12.60 10.27
N GLU A 53 -16.80 11.44 10.59
CA GLU A 53 -18.22 11.27 10.95
C GLU A 53 -18.60 12.07 12.20
N ALA A 54 -17.72 12.11 13.20
CA ALA A 54 -17.89 12.92 14.41
C ALA A 54 -17.73 14.44 14.19
N GLY A 55 -17.56 14.90 12.94
CA GLY A 55 -17.52 16.31 12.58
C GLY A 55 -16.13 16.95 12.57
N TYR A 56 -15.05 16.16 12.69
CA TYR A 56 -13.68 16.66 12.53
C TYR A 56 -13.32 16.70 11.04
N THR A 57 -13.79 17.73 10.35
CA THR A 57 -13.80 17.80 8.88
C THR A 57 -12.49 18.28 8.24
N ILE A 58 -11.50 18.64 9.06
CA ILE A 58 -10.19 19.11 8.63
C ILE A 58 -9.10 18.15 9.14
N ALA A 59 -8.22 17.74 8.24
CA ALA A 59 -7.03 16.94 8.55
C ALA A 59 -5.77 17.80 8.49
N VAL A 60 -4.86 17.52 9.41
CA VAL A 60 -3.50 18.01 9.47
C VAL A 60 -2.62 16.81 9.14
N ASP A 61 -2.08 16.80 7.93
CA ASP A 61 -1.20 15.76 7.42
C ASP A 61 0.26 16.21 7.58
N CYS A 62 1.03 15.46 8.35
CA CYS A 62 2.42 15.77 8.68
C CYS A 62 3.32 14.63 8.20
N ASP A 63 4.23 14.93 7.27
CA ASP A 63 5.17 13.96 6.71
C ASP A 63 6.54 14.15 7.38
N LEU A 64 7.07 13.09 8.00
CA LEU A 64 8.42 13.10 8.58
C LEU A 64 9.45 12.86 7.48
N LYS A 65 10.49 13.69 7.41
CA LYS A 65 11.54 13.55 6.41
C LYS A 65 12.44 12.38 6.78
N GLN A 66 12.37 11.30 5.99
CA GLN A 66 13.23 10.11 6.12
C GLN A 66 13.33 9.64 7.58
N CYS A 67 12.18 9.37 8.21
CA CYS A 67 12.11 9.12 9.66
C CYS A 67 13.15 8.09 10.12
N PHE A 68 13.25 6.95 9.42
CA PHE A 68 14.22 5.90 9.77
C PHE A 68 15.67 6.36 9.69
N ASP A 69 16.03 7.23 8.74
CA ASP A 69 17.42 7.63 8.51
C ASP A 69 17.86 8.73 9.51
N ASN A 70 16.91 9.43 10.12
CA ASN A 70 17.16 10.58 11.01
C ASN A 70 16.93 10.28 12.51
N ILE A 71 16.67 9.03 12.91
CA ILE A 71 16.48 8.68 14.33
C ILE A 71 17.77 8.95 15.13
N ASN A 72 17.67 9.77 16.17
CA ASN A 72 18.77 9.98 17.10
C ASN A 72 18.97 8.76 18.00
N HIS A 73 20.16 8.15 17.95
CA HIS A 73 20.47 6.91 18.68
C HIS A 73 20.38 7.08 20.19
N ASP A 74 20.95 8.13 20.76
CA ASP A 74 20.96 8.34 22.22
C ASP A 74 19.55 8.48 22.77
N LYS A 75 18.71 9.26 22.09
CA LYS A 75 17.31 9.42 22.46
C LYS A 75 16.53 8.11 22.30
N LEU A 76 16.74 7.37 21.21
CA LEU A 76 16.11 6.07 21.03
C LEU A 76 16.50 5.10 22.14
N MET A 77 17.79 5.02 22.47
CA MET A 77 18.30 4.15 23.54
C MET A 77 17.75 4.56 24.90
N TYR A 78 17.69 5.87 25.19
CA TYR A 78 17.06 6.38 26.40
C TYR A 78 15.59 5.94 26.53
N LEU A 79 14.81 6.02 25.45
CA LEU A 79 13.42 5.57 25.43
C LEU A 79 13.30 4.05 25.54
N PHE A 80 14.18 3.30 24.86
CA PHE A 80 14.21 1.85 24.90
C PHE A 80 14.53 1.31 26.30
N GLU A 81 15.52 1.91 26.98
CA GLU A 81 15.97 1.56 28.33
C GLU A 81 14.94 1.87 29.43
N ARG A 82 13.89 2.65 29.11
CA ARG A 82 12.71 2.80 30.00
C ARG A 82 11.85 1.53 30.01
N HIS A 83 11.81 0.79 28.91
CA HIS A 83 11.02 -0.43 28.78
C HIS A 83 11.83 -1.69 29.11
N ILE A 84 13.12 -1.72 28.74
CA ILE A 84 13.98 -2.90 28.92
C ILE A 84 15.19 -2.50 29.77
N LYS A 85 15.34 -3.16 30.92
CA LYS A 85 16.47 -2.92 31.84
C LYS A 85 17.69 -3.78 31.56
N ASP A 86 17.56 -4.78 30.70
CA ASP A 86 18.66 -5.65 30.32
C ASP A 86 19.72 -4.89 29.52
N LYS A 87 20.93 -4.80 30.08
CA LYS A 87 22.07 -4.10 29.47
C LYS A 87 22.64 -4.84 28.27
N ALA A 88 22.59 -6.17 28.23
CA ALA A 88 23.09 -6.96 27.10
C ALA A 88 22.23 -6.71 25.86
N VAL A 89 20.90 -6.72 26.02
CA VAL A 89 19.96 -6.39 24.93
C VAL A 89 20.17 -4.96 24.47
N SER A 90 20.22 -4.00 25.40
CA SER A 90 20.42 -2.58 25.06
C SER A 90 21.74 -2.34 24.33
N THR A 91 22.81 -3.03 24.73
CA THR A 91 24.13 -2.97 24.07
C THR A 91 24.06 -3.56 22.67
N PHE A 92 23.38 -4.70 22.49
CA PHE A 92 23.19 -5.32 21.19
C PHE A 92 22.42 -4.42 20.23
N ILE A 93 21.33 -3.79 20.68
CA ILE A 93 20.54 -2.86 19.86
C ILE A 93 21.37 -1.64 19.48
N ARG A 94 22.07 -1.03 20.45
CA ARG A 94 22.93 0.13 20.18
C ARG A 94 23.99 -0.20 19.14
N ARG A 95 24.69 -1.33 19.29
CA ARG A 95 25.66 -1.80 18.30
C ARG A 95 25.01 -2.02 16.94
N SER A 96 23.85 -2.66 16.90
CA SER A 96 23.11 -2.91 15.65
C SER A 96 22.71 -1.62 14.91
N LEU A 97 22.49 -0.51 15.63
CA LEU A 97 22.20 0.80 15.04
C LEU A 97 23.46 1.50 14.51
N GLN A 98 24.60 1.30 15.18
CA GLN A 98 25.89 1.93 14.85
C GLN A 98 26.66 1.19 13.73
N VAL A 99 26.36 -0.09 13.50
CA VAL A 99 27.00 -0.86 12.42
C VAL A 99 26.79 -0.13 11.09
N GLY A 100 27.90 0.30 10.52
CA GLY A 100 27.96 0.99 9.24
C GLY A 100 27.38 0.14 8.11
N ALA A 101 26.85 0.79 7.08
CA ALA A 101 26.58 0.08 5.83
C ALA A 101 27.87 -0.02 5.03
N ILE A 102 28.14 -1.21 4.51
CA ILE A 102 29.12 -1.38 3.44
C ILE A 102 28.43 -0.89 2.16
N ASP A 103 28.96 0.16 1.54
CA ASP A 103 28.45 0.62 0.26
C ASP A 103 28.84 -0.37 -0.86
N LEU A 104 28.22 -0.26 -2.04
CA LEU A 104 28.52 -1.12 -3.18
C LEU A 104 29.99 -1.01 -3.65
N SER A 105 30.70 0.04 -3.22
CA SER A 105 32.14 0.25 -3.41
C SER A 105 33.02 -0.55 -2.43
N GLY A 106 32.44 -1.19 -1.41
CA GLY A 106 33.17 -1.92 -0.37
C GLY A 106 33.62 -1.06 0.83
N GLU A 107 33.34 0.24 0.83
CA GLU A 107 33.70 1.13 1.92
C GLU A 107 32.68 1.07 3.07
N VAL A 108 33.19 1.09 4.31
CA VAL A 108 32.37 1.12 5.53
C VAL A 108 32.02 2.56 5.85
N ALA A 109 30.77 2.96 5.62
CA ALA A 109 30.28 4.26 6.06
C ALA A 109 29.78 4.15 7.51
N GLU A 110 30.44 4.85 8.44
CA GLU A 110 29.94 4.97 9.81
C GLU A 110 28.56 5.63 9.87
N ARG A 111 27.68 5.09 10.71
CA ARG A 111 26.33 5.65 10.92
C ARG A 111 26.21 6.30 12.29
N LYS A 112 26.12 7.63 12.28
CA LYS A 112 25.90 8.44 13.48
C LYS A 112 24.41 8.63 13.82
N ILE A 113 23.51 8.44 12.84
CA ILE A 113 22.06 8.58 12.99
C ILE A 113 21.33 7.52 12.16
N GLY A 114 20.09 7.24 12.54
CA GLY A 114 19.15 6.39 11.81
C GLY A 114 19.17 4.92 12.20
N ALA A 115 18.10 4.20 11.86
CA ALA A 115 17.97 2.76 12.01
C ALA A 115 18.03 2.09 10.63
N PRO A 116 18.76 0.96 10.48
CA PRO A 116 18.89 0.29 9.20
C PRO A 116 17.51 -0.13 8.66
N GLN A 117 17.14 0.42 7.49
CA GLN A 117 15.96 0.04 6.72
C GLN A 117 16.15 -1.40 6.20
N GLY A 118 15.70 -2.38 6.99
CA GLY A 118 15.92 -3.81 6.74
C GLY A 118 16.19 -4.63 8.00
N GLY A 119 16.48 -3.97 9.12
CA GLY A 119 16.51 -4.61 10.43
C GLY A 119 15.12 -5.06 10.86
N VAL A 120 15.03 -6.28 11.39
CA VAL A 120 13.75 -6.89 11.78
C VAL A 120 13.12 -6.17 12.99
N ILE A 121 13.98 -5.60 13.84
CA ILE A 121 13.60 -4.86 15.04
C ILE A 121 13.38 -3.36 14.78
N SER A 122 13.90 -2.82 13.67
CA SER A 122 13.79 -1.38 13.33
C SER A 122 12.35 -0.83 13.37
N PRO A 123 11.32 -1.56 12.90
CA PRO A 123 9.94 -1.08 12.99
C PRO A 123 9.45 -0.89 14.44
N LEU A 124 9.84 -1.78 15.36
CA LEU A 124 9.50 -1.67 16.78
C LEU A 124 10.22 -0.47 17.41
N LEU A 125 11.52 -0.30 17.12
CA LEU A 125 12.30 0.84 17.60
C LEU A 125 11.72 2.18 17.13
N CYS A 126 11.29 2.26 15.87
CA CYS A 126 10.62 3.43 15.33
C CYS A 126 9.31 3.74 16.08
N ASN A 127 8.52 2.70 16.39
CA ASN A 127 7.31 2.87 17.19
C ASN A 127 7.59 3.34 18.62
N ILE A 128 8.63 2.83 19.29
CA ILE A 128 9.07 3.32 20.61
C ILE A 128 9.43 4.80 20.54
N TYR A 129 10.17 5.20 19.51
CA TYR A 129 10.59 6.59 19.33
C TYR A 129 9.40 7.54 19.11
N LEU A 130 8.50 7.17 18.21
CA LEU A 130 7.33 7.97 17.85
C LEU A 130 6.20 7.88 18.88
N HIS A 131 6.28 6.95 19.83
CA HIS A 131 5.28 6.88 20.90
C HIS A 131 5.28 8.13 21.79
N GLU A 132 6.40 8.83 21.91
CA GLU A 132 6.44 10.12 22.61
C GLU A 132 5.62 11.21 21.88
N LEU A 133 5.50 11.13 20.54
CA LEU A 133 4.56 11.97 19.80
C LEU A 133 3.12 11.60 20.14
N ASP A 134 2.81 10.30 20.16
CA ASP A 134 1.46 9.81 20.47
C ASP A 134 1.00 10.30 21.85
N LYS A 135 1.86 10.18 22.87
CA LYS A 135 1.58 10.66 24.23
C LYS A 135 1.32 12.16 24.28
N GLU A 136 2.09 12.95 23.54
CA GLU A 136 1.89 14.40 23.50
C GLU A 136 0.56 14.77 22.83
N LEU A 137 0.17 14.05 21.78
CA LEU A 137 -1.13 14.23 21.13
C LEU A 137 -2.29 13.82 22.03
N GLU A 138 -2.15 12.71 22.77
CA GLU A 138 -3.14 12.25 23.74
C GLU A 138 -3.29 13.23 24.91
N LYS A 139 -2.17 13.74 25.45
CA LYS A 139 -2.14 14.77 26.51
C LYS A 139 -2.86 16.05 26.08
N ARG A 140 -2.78 16.40 24.80
CA ARG A 140 -3.48 17.56 24.21
C ARG A 140 -4.91 17.25 23.76
N HIS A 141 -5.39 16.04 24.00
CA HIS A 141 -6.71 15.55 23.60
C HIS A 141 -7.00 15.70 22.09
N HIS A 142 -5.97 15.57 21.26
CA HIS A 142 -6.12 15.60 19.81
C HIS A 142 -6.64 14.26 19.29
N ARG A 143 -7.49 14.32 18.25
CA ARG A 143 -7.93 13.12 17.52
C ARG A 143 -6.91 12.86 16.43
N PHE A 144 -6.21 11.75 16.49
CA PHE A 144 -5.18 11.44 15.50
C PHE A 144 -5.18 9.96 15.16
N VAL A 145 -4.55 9.64 14.05
CA VAL A 145 -4.27 8.26 13.62
C VAL A 145 -2.85 8.23 13.10
N ARG A 146 -2.03 7.32 13.62
CA ARG A 146 -0.66 7.10 13.17
C ARG A 146 -0.49 5.71 12.57
N TYR A 147 0.18 5.65 11.43
CA TYR A 147 0.62 4.43 10.78
C TYR A 147 2.10 4.55 10.44
N ALA A 148 2.95 3.95 11.27
CA ALA A 148 4.40 4.10 11.18
C ALA A 148 4.82 5.58 11.35
N ASP A 149 5.47 6.15 10.34
CA ASP A 149 5.89 7.54 10.22
C ASP A 149 4.78 8.46 9.69
N ASP A 150 3.83 7.93 8.92
CA ASP A 150 2.66 8.69 8.46
C ASP A 150 1.65 8.88 9.60
N PHE A 151 1.28 10.13 9.91
CA PHE A 151 0.20 10.41 10.86
C PHE A 151 -0.66 11.59 10.41
N VAL A 152 -1.94 11.52 10.79
CA VAL A 152 -2.93 12.55 10.48
C VAL A 152 -3.69 12.92 11.74
N ILE A 153 -3.89 14.22 11.95
CA ILE A 153 -4.64 14.76 13.08
C ILE A 153 -5.91 15.42 12.57
N PHE A 154 -7.03 15.15 13.23
CA PHE A 154 -8.35 15.61 12.87
C PHE A 154 -8.78 16.75 13.78
N VAL A 155 -9.20 17.86 13.17
CA VAL A 155 -9.68 19.08 13.82
C VAL A 155 -10.97 19.56 13.16
N LYS A 156 -11.71 20.44 13.84
CA LYS A 156 -12.99 20.97 13.33
C LYS A 156 -12.82 22.15 12.37
N THR A 157 -11.77 22.95 12.53
CA THR A 157 -11.56 24.19 11.76
C THR A 157 -10.16 24.27 11.18
N LYS A 158 -10.02 24.97 10.04
CA LYS A 158 -8.73 25.15 9.36
C LYS A 158 -7.71 25.88 10.23
N ARG A 159 -8.13 26.97 10.88
CA ARG A 159 -7.30 27.75 11.81
C ARG A 159 -6.77 26.91 12.97
N ALA A 160 -7.60 26.01 13.53
CA ALA A 160 -7.14 25.09 14.55
C ALA A 160 -6.10 24.10 14.00
N GLY A 161 -6.27 23.65 12.75
CA GLY A 161 -5.31 22.76 12.09
C GLY A 161 -3.95 23.40 11.85
N GLU A 162 -3.93 24.65 11.37
CA GLU A 162 -2.69 25.43 11.18
C GLU A 162 -1.96 25.64 12.52
N ARG A 163 -2.69 26.03 13.58
CA ARG A 163 -2.11 26.15 14.93
C ARG A 163 -1.50 24.84 15.45
N VAL A 164 -2.20 23.72 15.21
CA VAL A 164 -1.74 22.38 15.63
C VAL A 164 -0.50 21.97 14.82
N MET A 165 -0.47 22.24 13.52
CA MET A 165 0.67 21.98 12.64
C MET A 165 1.95 22.64 13.18
N ASP A 166 1.91 23.94 13.48
CA ASP A 166 3.09 24.69 13.93
C ASP A 166 3.58 24.22 15.31
N SER A 167 2.64 23.93 16.21
CA SER A 167 2.97 23.43 17.55
C SER A 167 3.62 22.05 17.50
N ILE A 168 3.15 21.18 16.61
CA ILE A 168 3.69 19.83 16.45
C ILE A 168 5.02 19.84 15.72
N LYS A 169 5.19 20.67 14.69
CA LYS A 169 6.52 20.88 14.06
C LYS A 169 7.57 21.28 15.10
N THR A 170 7.20 22.21 15.99
CA THR A 170 8.08 22.65 17.08
C THR A 170 8.43 21.49 18.03
N PHE A 171 7.45 20.67 18.40
CA PHE A 171 7.68 19.49 19.26
C PHE A 171 8.57 18.44 18.58
N ILE A 172 8.32 18.14 17.30
CA ILE A 172 9.10 17.17 16.53
C ILE A 172 10.56 17.63 16.41
N HIS A 173 10.78 18.92 16.13
CA HIS A 173 12.13 19.46 16.00
C HIS A 173 12.85 19.52 17.36
N LYS A 174 12.23 20.12 18.38
CA LYS A 174 12.89 20.34 19.69
C LYS A 174 13.02 19.06 20.51
N THR A 175 11.94 18.29 20.61
CA THR A 175 11.88 17.13 21.47
C THR A 175 12.39 15.91 20.73
N LEU A 176 11.81 15.58 19.57
CA LEU A 176 12.16 14.36 18.82
C LEU A 176 13.41 14.50 17.95
N LYS A 177 14.00 15.70 17.79
CA LYS A 177 15.18 15.92 16.94
C LYS A 177 14.99 15.36 15.52
N LEU A 178 13.78 15.45 14.98
CA LEU A 178 13.45 15.00 13.63
C LEU A 178 13.06 16.20 12.76
N GLU A 179 13.25 16.07 11.45
CA GLU A 179 12.82 17.05 10.45
C GLU A 179 11.45 16.69 9.86
N VAL A 180 10.62 17.72 9.66
CA VAL A 180 9.33 17.60 8.97
C VAL A 180 9.48 18.05 7.53
N ASN A 181 8.87 17.31 6.60
CA ASN A 181 8.80 17.69 5.20
C ASN A 181 7.71 18.75 4.99
N ASN A 182 8.11 20.02 4.89
CA ASN A 182 7.17 21.13 4.73
C ASN A 182 6.40 21.11 3.40
N ASP A 183 6.98 20.56 2.33
CA ASP A 183 6.33 20.53 1.01
C ASP A 183 5.18 19.51 0.94
N LYS A 184 5.33 18.43 1.72
CA LYS A 184 4.33 17.37 1.82
C LYS A 184 3.31 17.60 2.93
N SER A 185 3.72 18.27 4.01
CA SER A 185 2.85 18.53 5.16
C SER A 185 1.78 19.57 4.82
N LYS A 186 0.50 19.24 5.00
CA LYS A 186 -0.62 20.07 4.54
C LYS A 186 -1.80 20.03 5.51
N VAL A 187 -2.47 21.18 5.65
CA VAL A 187 -3.76 21.29 6.35
C VAL A 187 -4.86 21.40 5.31
N GLY A 188 -5.88 20.55 5.40
CA GLY A 188 -6.92 20.55 4.39
C GLY A 188 -8.02 19.54 4.64
N SER A 189 -8.92 19.40 3.65
CA SER A 189 -10.00 18.42 3.75
C SER A 189 -9.45 17.00 3.55
N PRO A 190 -9.84 16.02 4.39
CA PRO A 190 -9.55 14.59 4.21
C PRO A 190 -10.00 14.01 2.85
N THR A 191 -10.88 14.72 2.14
CA THR A 191 -11.33 14.33 0.80
C THR A 191 -10.28 14.57 -0.30
N ARG A 192 -9.32 15.46 -0.02
CA ARG A 192 -8.22 15.86 -0.91
C ARG A 192 -6.86 15.40 -0.39
N LEU A 193 -6.69 15.29 0.94
CA LEU A 193 -5.45 14.80 1.57
C LEU A 193 -5.36 13.28 1.50
N LYS A 194 -4.24 12.78 0.97
CA LYS A 194 -3.96 11.35 0.79
C LYS A 194 -3.40 10.80 2.09
N PHE A 195 -4.05 9.78 2.65
CA PHE A 195 -3.50 8.99 3.75
C PHE A 195 -3.52 7.51 3.37
N LEU A 196 -2.38 6.81 3.54
CA LEU A 196 -2.26 5.38 3.17
C LEU A 196 -2.76 5.06 1.75
N SER A 197 -2.42 5.93 0.79
CA SER A 197 -2.87 5.85 -0.61
C SER A 197 -4.39 5.90 -0.84
N CYS A 198 -5.14 6.33 0.17
CA CYS A 198 -6.58 6.49 0.18
C CYS A 198 -6.98 7.96 0.36
N LEU A 199 -8.18 8.31 -0.09
CA LEU A 199 -8.82 9.61 0.11
C LEU A 199 -10.18 9.38 0.78
N MET A 200 -10.61 10.27 1.66
CA MET A 200 -11.95 10.20 2.22
C MET A 200 -13.00 10.55 1.15
N SER A 201 -14.17 9.93 1.22
CA SER A 201 -15.30 10.27 0.35
C SER A 201 -16.61 10.04 1.08
N LYS A 202 -17.58 10.91 0.82
CA LYS A 202 -18.96 10.73 1.27
C LYS A 202 -19.80 10.24 0.10
N VAL A 203 -20.52 9.14 0.26
CA VAL A 203 -21.50 8.65 -0.72
C VAL A 203 -22.75 8.24 0.05
N ASN A 204 -23.90 8.79 -0.33
CA ASN A 204 -25.21 8.49 0.27
C ASN A 204 -25.21 8.55 1.80
N GLY A 205 -24.62 9.60 2.39
CA GLY A 205 -24.54 9.77 3.85
C GLY A 205 -23.45 8.96 4.54
N THR A 206 -22.89 7.93 3.91
CA THR A 206 -21.82 7.10 4.47
C THR A 206 -20.42 7.61 4.10
N TYR A 207 -19.50 7.60 5.06
CA TYR A 207 -18.12 8.03 4.86
C TYR A 207 -17.21 6.81 4.73
N ARG A 208 -16.55 6.69 3.58
CA ARG A 208 -15.56 5.63 3.34
C ARG A 208 -14.42 6.13 2.48
N PHE A 209 -13.36 5.33 2.45
CA PHE A 209 -12.20 5.64 1.63
C PHE A 209 -12.43 5.29 0.18
N ARG A 210 -11.76 6.02 -0.70
CA ARG A 210 -11.56 5.68 -2.10
C ARG A 210 -10.06 5.62 -2.40
N PRO A 211 -9.60 4.71 -3.27
CA PRO A 211 -8.21 4.71 -3.71
C PRO A 211 -7.86 5.98 -4.47
N THR A 212 -6.64 6.46 -4.27
CA THR A 212 -6.06 7.57 -5.03
C THR A 212 -6.00 7.28 -6.54
N THR A 213 -5.96 8.34 -7.34
CA THR A 213 -5.77 8.22 -8.80
C THR A 213 -4.44 7.55 -9.14
N GLU A 214 -3.40 7.80 -8.35
CA GLU A 214 -2.10 7.16 -8.44
C GLU A 214 -2.18 5.65 -8.20
N ALA A 215 -2.83 5.21 -7.11
CA ALA A 215 -3.01 3.78 -6.82
C ALA A 215 -3.77 3.06 -7.95
N LYS A 216 -4.81 3.69 -8.51
CA LYS A 216 -5.55 3.17 -9.67
C LYS A 216 -4.67 3.07 -10.92
N ARG A 217 -3.83 4.10 -11.18
CA ARG A 217 -2.88 4.11 -12.31
C ARG A 217 -1.82 3.03 -12.15
N ASN A 218 -1.30 2.82 -10.94
CA ASN A 218 -0.29 1.80 -10.63
C ASN A 218 -0.86 0.39 -10.87
N LEU A 219 -2.08 0.10 -10.39
CA LEU A 219 -2.75 -1.16 -10.72
C LEU A 219 -2.88 -1.36 -12.23
N LYS A 220 -3.38 -0.35 -12.95
CA LYS A 220 -3.54 -0.41 -14.41
C LYS A 220 -2.20 -0.61 -15.12
N ARG A 221 -1.11 0.00 -14.63
CA ARG A 221 0.26 -0.15 -15.15
C ARG A 221 0.76 -1.59 -14.94
N ASN A 222 0.58 -2.13 -13.74
CA ASN A 222 0.98 -3.51 -13.41
C ASN A 222 0.22 -4.52 -14.26
N LEU A 223 -1.11 -4.38 -14.38
CA LEU A 223 -1.92 -5.24 -15.25
C LEU A 223 -1.52 -5.11 -16.71
N LYS A 224 -1.18 -3.91 -17.19
CA LYS A 224 -0.67 -3.67 -18.55
C LYS A 224 0.66 -4.41 -18.79
N TRP A 225 1.54 -4.44 -17.81
CA TRP A 225 2.83 -5.12 -17.87
C TRP A 225 2.68 -6.65 -17.88
N LEU A 226 1.79 -7.19 -17.03
CA LEU A 226 1.46 -8.63 -16.98
C LEU A 226 0.85 -9.10 -18.30
N THR A 227 0.00 -8.28 -18.91
CA THR A 227 -0.68 -8.56 -20.18
C THR A 227 0.05 -7.91 -21.37
N ARG A 228 1.38 -7.80 -21.32
CA ARG A 228 2.16 -7.29 -22.46
C ARG A 228 2.08 -8.27 -23.64
N ARG A 229 2.13 -7.75 -24.87
CA ARG A 229 1.96 -8.55 -26.10
C ARG A 229 3.04 -9.61 -26.30
N SER A 230 4.24 -9.36 -25.77
CA SER A 230 5.41 -10.23 -25.84
C SER A 230 5.56 -11.12 -24.60
N ARG A 231 4.53 -11.25 -23.75
CA ARG A 231 4.63 -12.02 -22.50
C ARG A 231 4.83 -13.53 -22.80
N PRO A 232 5.99 -14.12 -22.42
CA PRO A 232 6.21 -15.57 -22.47
C PRO A 232 5.41 -16.28 -21.37
N GLY A 233 5.39 -17.61 -21.39
CA GLY A 233 4.73 -18.45 -20.37
C GLY A 233 3.33 -18.94 -20.75
N SER A 234 2.79 -19.85 -19.96
CA SER A 234 1.47 -20.43 -20.23
C SER A 234 0.37 -19.39 -20.04
N PHE A 235 -0.82 -19.65 -20.59
CA PHE A 235 -1.95 -18.75 -20.37
C PHE A 235 -2.45 -18.81 -18.92
N GLN A 236 -2.33 -19.98 -18.30
CA GLN A 236 -2.76 -20.22 -16.93
C GLN A 236 -1.89 -19.46 -15.93
N ASP A 237 -0.56 -19.44 -16.12
CA ASP A 237 0.36 -18.69 -15.25
C ASP A 237 0.02 -17.19 -15.25
N ILE A 238 -0.25 -16.63 -16.44
CA ILE A 238 -0.62 -15.23 -16.59
C ILE A 238 -1.93 -14.93 -15.86
N ILE A 239 -2.93 -15.81 -15.95
CA ILE A 239 -4.18 -15.66 -15.22
C ILE A 239 -3.95 -15.73 -13.72
N THR A 240 -3.13 -16.66 -13.25
CA THR A 240 -2.79 -16.80 -11.82
C THR A 240 -2.10 -15.54 -11.29
N GLU A 241 -1.13 -14.99 -12.02
CA GLU A 241 -0.45 -13.74 -11.68
C GLU A 241 -1.44 -12.56 -11.62
N ILE A 242 -2.32 -12.44 -12.62
CA ILE A 242 -3.36 -11.39 -12.65
C ILE A 242 -4.32 -11.54 -11.46
N ASN A 243 -4.77 -12.74 -11.17
CA ASN A 243 -5.66 -13.03 -10.04
C ASN A 243 -4.98 -12.70 -8.71
N CYS A 244 -3.69 -13.00 -8.56
CA CYS A 244 -2.92 -12.68 -7.36
C CYS A 244 -2.86 -11.17 -7.13
N VAL A 245 -2.46 -10.40 -8.16
CA VAL A 245 -2.37 -8.92 -8.07
C VAL A 245 -3.73 -8.29 -7.82
N THR A 246 -4.76 -8.73 -8.54
CA THR A 246 -6.12 -8.16 -8.38
C THR A 246 -6.74 -8.50 -7.04
N ARG A 247 -6.59 -9.74 -6.56
CA ARG A 247 -7.05 -10.15 -5.23
C ARG A 247 -6.34 -9.36 -4.13
N GLY A 248 -5.02 -9.21 -4.20
CA GLY A 248 -4.27 -8.42 -3.22
C GLY A 248 -4.72 -6.96 -3.19
N TRP A 249 -4.91 -6.35 -4.36
CA TRP A 249 -5.39 -4.97 -4.45
C TRP A 249 -6.82 -4.81 -3.90
N ILE A 250 -7.72 -5.75 -4.21
CA ILE A 250 -9.09 -5.74 -3.68
C ILE A 250 -9.12 -6.02 -2.18
N ASN A 251 -8.27 -6.90 -1.65
CA ASN A 251 -8.21 -7.13 -0.20
C ASN A 251 -7.81 -5.85 0.56
N TYR A 252 -6.91 -5.05 -0.02
CA TYR A 252 -6.48 -3.80 0.59
C TYR A 252 -7.54 -2.68 0.46
N PHE A 253 -8.05 -2.45 -0.75
CA PHE A 253 -8.95 -1.32 -1.05
C PHE A 253 -10.45 -1.67 -0.98
N GLY A 254 -10.81 -2.94 -0.82
CA GLY A 254 -12.17 -3.49 -0.91
C GLY A 254 -13.15 -2.95 0.12
N LYS A 255 -12.63 -2.47 1.25
CA LYS A 255 -13.42 -1.81 2.30
C LYS A 255 -13.94 -0.42 1.88
N GLY A 256 -13.39 0.13 0.80
CA GLY A 256 -13.72 1.45 0.28
C GLY A 256 -14.63 1.45 -0.96
N PHE A 257 -14.87 2.64 -1.51
CA PHE A 257 -15.64 2.85 -2.74
C PHE A 257 -14.80 2.51 -3.98
N ILE A 258 -14.83 1.24 -4.40
CA ILE A 258 -14.10 0.76 -5.58
C ILE A 258 -14.99 0.19 -6.69
N LYS A 259 -16.28 -0.06 -6.43
CA LYS A 259 -17.20 -0.75 -7.37
C LYS A 259 -17.20 -0.14 -8.78
N ARG A 260 -17.40 1.18 -8.88
CA ARG A 260 -17.40 1.90 -10.18
C ARG A 260 -16.08 1.76 -10.93
N PHE A 261 -14.95 1.88 -10.24
CA PHE A 261 -13.64 1.73 -10.86
C PHE A 261 -13.41 0.29 -11.36
N LEU A 262 -13.85 -0.72 -10.63
CA LEU A 262 -13.72 -2.12 -11.05
C LEU A 262 -14.65 -2.47 -12.22
N GLN A 263 -15.85 -1.88 -12.27
CA GLN A 263 -16.75 -1.99 -13.42
C GLN A 263 -16.13 -1.43 -14.71
N GLU A 264 -15.29 -0.40 -14.62
CA GLU A 264 -14.53 0.12 -15.76
C GLU A 264 -13.27 -0.72 -16.06
N LEU A 265 -12.60 -1.22 -15.02
CA LEU A 265 -11.34 -1.96 -15.14
C LEU A 265 -11.53 -3.39 -15.68
N GLU A 266 -12.57 -4.11 -15.26
CA GLU A 266 -12.82 -5.50 -15.65
C GLU A 266 -13.01 -5.65 -17.18
N PRO A 267 -13.84 -4.84 -17.87
CA PRO A 267 -13.94 -4.88 -19.33
C PRO A 267 -12.63 -4.56 -20.03
N TRP A 268 -11.87 -3.58 -19.51
CA TRP A 268 -10.56 -3.21 -20.04
C TRP A 268 -9.55 -4.35 -19.92
N LEU A 269 -9.51 -5.04 -18.78
CA LEU A 269 -8.65 -6.20 -18.53
C LEU A 269 -9.03 -7.36 -19.45
N ASN A 270 -10.34 -7.67 -19.56
CA ASN A 270 -10.85 -8.70 -20.47
C ASN A 270 -10.42 -8.42 -21.92
N ARG A 271 -10.52 -7.18 -22.37
CA ARG A 271 -10.07 -6.76 -23.71
C ARG A 271 -8.56 -6.97 -23.91
N ARG A 272 -7.73 -6.75 -22.88
CA ARG A 272 -6.29 -7.01 -22.95
C ARG A 272 -5.97 -8.49 -23.03
N ILE A 273 -6.68 -9.32 -22.28
CA ILE A 273 -6.53 -10.77 -22.34
C ILE A 273 -6.93 -11.29 -23.73
N ARG A 274 -8.06 -10.81 -24.30
CA ARG A 274 -8.44 -11.11 -25.70
C ARG A 274 -7.35 -10.71 -26.69
N GLN A 275 -6.76 -9.53 -26.53
CA GLN A 275 -5.64 -9.08 -27.36
C GLN A 275 -4.45 -10.05 -27.28
N LEU A 276 -4.09 -10.50 -26.08
CA LEU A 276 -3.00 -11.44 -25.85
C LEU A 276 -3.26 -12.78 -26.55
N ILE A 277 -4.48 -13.31 -26.43
CA ILE A 277 -4.90 -14.56 -27.09
C ILE A 277 -4.77 -14.43 -28.62
N LEU A 278 -5.32 -13.37 -29.21
CA LEU A 278 -5.23 -13.12 -30.65
C LEU A 278 -3.79 -12.98 -31.13
N LYS A 279 -2.92 -12.38 -30.30
CA LYS A 279 -1.50 -12.23 -30.62
C LYS A 279 -0.78 -13.57 -30.59
N ARG A 280 -1.11 -14.46 -29.63
CA ARG A 280 -0.52 -15.81 -29.51
C ARG A 280 -0.88 -16.72 -30.69
N TRP A 281 -2.10 -16.62 -31.22
CA TRP A 281 -2.47 -17.40 -32.40
C TRP A 281 -1.66 -17.05 -33.64
N LYS A 282 -1.12 -15.80 -33.72
CA LYS A 282 -0.16 -15.27 -34.71
C LYS A 282 -0.57 -15.46 -36.18
N LYS A 283 -0.63 -16.71 -36.67
CA LYS A 283 -0.97 -17.14 -38.04
C LYS A 283 -2.48 -17.08 -38.31
N ILE A 284 -2.85 -16.76 -39.55
CA ILE A 284 -4.25 -16.66 -40.01
C ILE A 284 -4.97 -18.02 -39.84
N LYS A 285 -4.33 -19.12 -40.28
CA LYS A 285 -4.87 -20.49 -40.15
C LYS A 285 -5.25 -20.83 -38.71
N THR A 286 -4.38 -20.52 -37.75
CA THR A 286 -4.62 -20.79 -36.33
C THR A 286 -5.74 -19.93 -35.76
N LYS A 287 -5.78 -18.63 -36.11
CA LYS A 287 -6.87 -17.73 -35.68
C LYS A 287 -8.21 -18.25 -36.20
N TYR A 288 -8.31 -18.53 -37.49
CA TYR A 288 -9.53 -19.05 -38.11
C TYR A 288 -9.99 -20.35 -37.45
N LYS A 289 -9.09 -21.34 -37.28
CA LYS A 289 -9.40 -22.62 -36.62
C LYS A 289 -9.94 -22.43 -35.20
N MET A 290 -9.30 -21.58 -34.39
CA MET A 290 -9.71 -21.33 -33.01
C MET A 290 -11.02 -20.55 -32.94
N LEU A 291 -11.22 -19.54 -33.80
CA LEU A 291 -12.46 -18.76 -33.86
C LEU A 291 -13.66 -19.62 -34.27
N ARG A 292 -13.50 -20.49 -35.28
CA ARG A 292 -14.51 -21.50 -35.66
C ARG A 292 -14.82 -22.45 -34.51
N LYS A 293 -13.79 -22.98 -33.83
CA LYS A 293 -13.94 -23.84 -32.64
C LYS A 293 -14.73 -23.17 -31.52
N TYR A 294 -14.69 -21.84 -31.43
CA TYR A 294 -15.41 -21.08 -30.42
C TYR A 294 -16.79 -20.58 -30.88
N GLY A 295 -17.27 -21.01 -32.04
CA GLY A 295 -18.65 -20.83 -32.49
C GLY A 295 -18.89 -19.63 -33.40
N LEU A 296 -17.86 -19.10 -34.07
CA LEU A 296 -18.05 -18.12 -35.15
C LEU A 296 -18.38 -18.81 -36.49
N ASP A 297 -19.20 -18.15 -37.30
CA ASP A 297 -19.45 -18.46 -38.70
C ASP A 297 -18.19 -18.29 -39.56
N HIS A 298 -18.21 -18.84 -40.77
CA HIS A 298 -17.06 -18.83 -41.68
C HIS A 298 -16.62 -17.39 -42.00
N ASP A 299 -17.56 -16.54 -42.41
CA ASP A 299 -17.27 -15.19 -42.89
C ASP A 299 -16.72 -14.30 -41.78
N SER A 300 -17.34 -14.34 -40.59
CA SER A 300 -16.88 -13.58 -39.44
C SER A 300 -15.52 -14.07 -38.92
N ALA A 301 -15.28 -15.38 -38.89
CA ALA A 301 -13.99 -15.93 -38.50
C ALA A 301 -12.87 -15.55 -39.49
N MET A 302 -13.16 -15.60 -40.79
CA MET A 302 -12.21 -15.22 -41.85
C MET A 302 -11.89 -13.73 -41.79
N ARG A 303 -12.91 -12.87 -41.64
CA ARG A 303 -12.76 -11.40 -41.52
C ARG A 303 -11.79 -11.01 -40.40
N ILE A 304 -11.90 -11.63 -39.23
CA ILE A 304 -11.00 -11.36 -38.10
C ILE A 304 -9.61 -11.97 -38.32
N ALA A 305 -9.53 -13.16 -38.91
CA ALA A 305 -8.27 -13.86 -39.12
C ALA A 305 -7.36 -13.13 -40.12
N SER A 306 -7.93 -12.63 -41.23
CA SER A 306 -7.21 -11.95 -42.33
C SER A 306 -7.11 -10.42 -42.18
N SER A 307 -7.81 -9.83 -41.22
CA SER A 307 -7.82 -8.37 -41.03
C SER A 307 -6.43 -7.78 -40.77
N ARG A 308 -6.15 -6.64 -41.42
CA ARG A 308 -4.94 -5.83 -41.23
C ARG A 308 -4.97 -4.95 -39.98
N LYS A 309 -6.12 -4.83 -39.30
CA LYS A 309 -6.28 -4.04 -38.07
C LYS A 309 -5.34 -4.54 -36.95
N LYS A 310 -4.80 -3.60 -36.17
CA LYS A 310 -3.95 -3.93 -35.01
C LYS A 310 -4.75 -4.73 -33.96
N TYR A 311 -4.08 -5.64 -33.25
CA TYR A 311 -4.70 -6.55 -32.26
C TYR A 311 -5.57 -5.85 -31.19
N TRP A 312 -5.24 -4.61 -30.80
CA TRP A 312 -6.07 -3.85 -29.84
C TRP A 312 -7.42 -3.43 -30.43
N CYS A 313 -7.44 -3.06 -31.71
CA CYS A 313 -8.66 -2.71 -32.42
C CYS A 313 -9.50 -3.96 -32.69
N LEU A 314 -8.86 -5.07 -33.04
CA LEU A 314 -9.52 -6.37 -33.19
C LEU A 314 -10.15 -6.86 -31.87
N SER A 315 -9.49 -6.65 -30.72
CA SER A 315 -10.00 -7.16 -29.45
C SER A 315 -11.28 -6.46 -28.95
N SER A 316 -11.68 -5.33 -29.57
CA SER A 316 -12.94 -4.64 -29.31
C SER A 316 -14.06 -4.95 -30.31
N THR A 317 -13.82 -5.77 -31.34
CA THR A 317 -14.87 -6.05 -32.31
C THR A 317 -15.91 -7.01 -31.73
N HIS A 318 -17.13 -6.91 -32.25
CA HIS A 318 -18.26 -7.70 -31.78
C HIS A 318 -18.01 -9.22 -31.95
N GLU A 319 -17.39 -9.62 -33.06
CA GLU A 319 -17.07 -11.01 -33.37
C GLU A 319 -16.12 -11.62 -32.34
N VAL A 320 -15.09 -10.87 -31.92
CA VAL A 320 -14.14 -11.32 -30.90
C VAL A 320 -14.81 -11.40 -29.53
N HIS A 321 -15.74 -10.50 -29.22
CA HIS A 321 -16.53 -10.56 -28.00
C HIS A 321 -17.48 -11.78 -27.96
N ARG A 322 -18.06 -12.15 -29.11
CA ARG A 322 -18.89 -13.37 -29.25
C ARG A 322 -18.07 -14.65 -29.10
N ALA A 323 -16.89 -14.73 -29.71
CA ALA A 323 -16.05 -15.92 -29.58
C ALA A 323 -15.36 -16.04 -28.21
N LEU A 324 -14.77 -14.95 -27.72
CA LEU A 324 -14.06 -14.89 -26.44
C LEU A 324 -14.92 -14.19 -25.38
N THR A 325 -16.03 -14.82 -25.04
CA THR A 325 -16.98 -14.28 -24.05
C THR A 325 -16.35 -14.15 -22.67
N THR A 326 -16.87 -13.21 -21.87
CA THR A 326 -16.44 -13.06 -20.47
C THR A 326 -16.69 -14.33 -19.66
N LYS A 327 -17.76 -15.08 -19.95
CA LYS A 327 -18.04 -16.38 -19.33
C LYS A 327 -16.92 -17.40 -19.62
N ARG A 328 -16.39 -17.44 -20.85
CA ARG A 328 -15.24 -18.31 -21.19
C ARG A 328 -13.96 -17.90 -20.46
N LEU A 329 -13.67 -16.59 -20.39
CA LEU A 329 -12.51 -16.09 -19.63
C LEU A 329 -12.58 -16.51 -18.16
N ARG A 330 -13.78 -16.47 -17.56
CA ARG A 330 -14.03 -16.96 -16.19
C ARG A 330 -13.84 -18.47 -16.08
N LYS A 331 -14.31 -19.26 -17.05
CA LYS A 331 -14.08 -20.72 -17.10
C LYS A 331 -12.59 -21.07 -17.20
N TRP A 332 -11.77 -20.21 -17.80
CA TRP A 332 -10.32 -20.36 -17.83
C TRP A 332 -9.60 -19.86 -16.55
N GLY A 333 -10.36 -19.49 -15.52
CA GLY A 333 -9.83 -19.15 -14.20
C GLY A 333 -9.73 -17.66 -13.89
N LEU A 334 -10.13 -16.76 -14.80
CA LEU A 334 -10.12 -15.33 -14.50
C LEU A 334 -11.22 -14.98 -13.49
N LEU A 335 -10.85 -14.42 -12.34
CA LEU A 335 -11.82 -14.04 -11.32
C LEU A 335 -12.57 -12.76 -11.69
N SER A 336 -13.85 -12.68 -11.31
CA SER A 336 -14.61 -11.44 -11.44
C SER A 336 -14.19 -10.46 -10.37
N LEU A 337 -13.73 -9.28 -10.79
CA LEU A 337 -13.27 -8.23 -9.87
C LEU A 337 -14.44 -7.65 -9.08
N THR A 338 -15.61 -7.57 -9.70
CA THR A 338 -16.84 -7.10 -9.05
C THR A 338 -17.29 -8.04 -7.93
N GLN A 339 -17.31 -9.35 -8.18
CA GLN A 339 -17.65 -10.36 -7.15
C GLN A 339 -16.63 -10.40 -6.01
N LEU A 340 -15.33 -10.28 -6.34
CA LEU A 340 -14.28 -10.18 -5.33
C LEU A 340 -14.43 -8.93 -4.46
N ALA A 341 -14.84 -7.80 -5.04
CA ALA A 341 -15.07 -6.59 -4.28
C ALA A 341 -16.32 -6.69 -3.39
N GLU A 342 -17.40 -7.32 -3.88
CA GLU A 342 -18.61 -7.53 -3.10
C GLU A 342 -18.37 -8.46 -1.89
N THR A 343 -17.61 -9.53 -2.09
CA THR A 343 -17.19 -10.42 -0.99
C THR A 343 -16.26 -9.70 0.00
N ALA A 344 -15.32 -8.89 -0.47
CA ALA A 344 -14.46 -8.09 0.41
C ALA A 344 -15.25 -7.01 1.18
N TYR A 345 -16.28 -6.45 0.55
CA TYR A 345 -17.18 -5.48 1.16
C TYR A 345 -18.09 -6.12 2.22
N ALA A 346 -18.60 -7.33 1.98
CA ALA A 346 -19.45 -8.05 2.92
C ALA A 346 -18.71 -8.54 4.18
N ARG A 347 -17.39 -8.71 4.10
CA ARG A 347 -16.52 -9.06 5.25
C ARG A 347 -16.21 -7.87 6.16
N TYR A 348 -16.58 -6.66 5.75
CA TYR A 348 -16.36 -5.42 6.49
C TYR A 348 -17.62 -4.99 7.22
#